data_AF-A0A131Z4C4-F1
#
_entry.id   AF-A0A131Z4C4-F1
#
_cell.length_a   1.000
_cell.length_b   1.000
_cell.length_c   1.000
_cell.angle_alpha   90.00
_cell.angle_beta   90.00
_cell.angle_gamma   90.00
#
_symmetry.space_group_name_H-M   'P 1'
#
loop_
_entity.id
_entity.type
_entity.pdbx_description
1 polymer ?
#
loop_
_entity_poly.entity_id
_entity_poly.type
_entity_poly.pdbx_seq_one_letter_code
_entity_poly.pdbx_strand_id
1 'polypeptide(L)'
;MESLLENVMKGPCKAQPDYYEILGCDELSSDEQLLCEYKVKALKFHPDKNPGDPEAARQFQSIQEARDVLLNPEKRKKYDKWKKSGLSMSFQQYVNLNVTSLHWVTKKTKEPMLMDRSHQAPMQTRVDESSDVLSNWRRKEPADELLRKFRNYEI
;
A
#
# COMPACT_ATOMS: atom_id res chain seq x y z
N MET A 1 21.76 -40.88 -5.31
CA MET A 1 22.07 -40.51 -6.71
C MET A 1 20.95 -39.71 -7.38
N GLU A 2 19.78 -39.54 -6.76
CA GLU A 2 18.65 -38.76 -7.31
C GLU A 2 18.77 -37.24 -7.08
N SER A 3 19.62 -36.78 -6.16
CA SER A 3 19.75 -35.35 -5.80
C SER A 3 20.64 -34.52 -6.75
N LEU A 4 21.41 -35.16 -7.65
CA LEU A 4 22.31 -34.43 -8.57
C LEU A 4 21.58 -34.00 -9.86
N LEU A 5 20.54 -34.74 -10.27
CA LEU A 5 19.72 -34.43 -11.44
C LEU A 5 18.73 -33.29 -11.19
N GLU A 6 18.31 -33.10 -9.94
CA GLU A 6 17.37 -32.02 -9.56
C GLU A 6 18.03 -30.62 -9.62
N ASN A 7 19.36 -30.55 -9.50
CA ASN A 7 20.11 -29.30 -9.57
C ASN A 7 20.48 -28.86 -11.00
N VAL A 8 20.49 -29.76 -11.98
CA VAL A 8 20.83 -29.44 -13.38
C VAL A 8 19.66 -28.77 -14.12
N MET A 9 18.42 -28.97 -13.66
CA MET A 9 17.23 -28.34 -14.25
C MET A 9 16.92 -26.94 -13.68
N LYS A 10 17.57 -26.52 -12.59
CA LYS A 10 17.50 -25.13 -12.11
C LYS A 10 18.47 -24.28 -12.93
N GLY A 11 17.97 -23.76 -14.05
CA GLY A 11 18.65 -22.71 -14.83
C GLY A 11 18.92 -21.45 -14.00
N PRO A 12 19.53 -20.39 -14.58
CA PRO A 12 19.93 -19.19 -13.85
C PRO A 12 18.78 -18.67 -12.99
N CYS A 13 19.04 -18.58 -11.69
CA CYS A 13 18.09 -18.23 -10.65
C CYS A 13 17.37 -16.93 -11.04
N LYS A 14 16.08 -17.03 -11.35
CA LYS A 14 15.26 -15.86 -11.63
C LYS A 14 15.28 -14.96 -10.40
N ALA A 15 15.47 -13.66 -10.62
CA ALA A 15 15.62 -12.69 -9.54
C ALA A 15 14.38 -12.57 -8.64
N GLN A 16 13.24 -13.11 -9.08
CA GLN A 16 11.98 -13.19 -8.33
C GLN A 16 11.38 -14.60 -8.49
N PRO A 17 10.84 -15.20 -7.43
CA PRO A 17 10.24 -16.52 -7.50
C PRO A 17 8.91 -16.48 -8.28
N ASP A 18 8.72 -17.41 -9.22
CA ASP A 18 7.48 -17.54 -9.98
C ASP A 18 6.38 -18.17 -9.11
N TYR A 19 5.17 -17.60 -9.11
CA TYR A 19 4.05 -18.07 -8.27
C TYR A 19 3.57 -19.47 -8.65
N TYR A 20 3.64 -19.80 -9.94
CA TYR A 20 3.34 -21.14 -10.45
C TYR A 20 4.34 -22.17 -9.88
N GLU A 21 5.63 -21.84 -9.84
CA GLU A 21 6.68 -22.69 -9.26
C GLU A 21 6.55 -22.82 -7.73
N ILE A 22 6.21 -21.71 -7.05
CA ILE A 22 5.97 -21.72 -5.60
C ILE A 22 4.84 -22.68 -5.22
N LEU A 23 3.74 -22.70 -6.00
CA LEU A 23 2.65 -23.67 -5.79
C LEU A 23 2.92 -25.03 -6.43
N GLY A 24 3.87 -25.14 -7.37
CA GLY A 24 4.16 -26.39 -8.08
C GLY A 24 3.10 -26.72 -9.11
N CYS A 25 2.42 -25.70 -9.64
CA CYS A 25 1.35 -25.83 -10.62
C CYS A 25 1.82 -25.33 -11.98
N ASP A 26 1.20 -25.84 -13.04
CA ASP A 26 1.38 -25.30 -14.38
C ASP A 26 0.44 -24.11 -14.66
N GLU A 27 0.76 -23.31 -15.69
CA GLU A 27 -0.06 -22.18 -16.15
C GLU A 27 -1.46 -22.61 -16.62
N LEU A 28 -1.64 -23.89 -16.98
CA LEU A 28 -2.92 -24.47 -17.39
C LEU A 28 -3.71 -25.09 -16.23
N SER A 29 -3.20 -25.02 -15.00
CA SER A 29 -3.86 -25.64 -13.84
C SER A 29 -5.20 -24.98 -13.54
N SER A 30 -6.16 -25.83 -13.17
CA SER A 30 -7.50 -25.41 -12.70
C SER A 30 -7.43 -24.79 -11.30
N ASP A 31 -8.40 -23.95 -10.98
CA ASP A 31 -8.53 -23.30 -9.66
C ASP A 31 -8.66 -24.34 -8.53
N GLU A 32 -9.29 -25.48 -8.79
CA GLU A 32 -9.40 -26.59 -7.84
C GLU A 32 -8.04 -27.22 -7.53
N GLN A 33 -7.18 -27.37 -8.55
CA GLN A 33 -5.83 -27.90 -8.38
C GLN A 33 -4.95 -26.92 -7.61
N LEU A 34 -5.04 -25.62 -7.93
CA LEU A 34 -4.38 -24.54 -7.19
C LEU A 34 -4.74 -24.58 -5.69
N LEU A 35 -6.02 -24.78 -5.38
CA LEU A 35 -6.48 -24.91 -4.00
C LEU A 35 -5.99 -26.20 -3.32
N CYS A 36 -5.93 -27.31 -4.06
CA CYS A 36 -5.44 -28.58 -3.55
C CYS A 36 -3.95 -28.48 -3.19
N GLU A 37 -3.11 -28.00 -4.11
CA GLU A 37 -1.67 -27.83 -3.91
C GLU A 37 -1.37 -26.82 -2.80
N TYR A 38 -2.12 -25.72 -2.75
CA TYR A 38 -2.04 -24.78 -1.64
C TYR A 38 -2.28 -25.46 -0.29
N LYS A 39 -3.31 -26.31 -0.15
CA LYS A 39 -3.61 -27.00 1.11
C LYS A 39 -2.45 -27.90 1.53
N VAL A 40 -1.89 -28.67 0.59
CA VAL A 40 -0.76 -29.57 0.87
C VAL A 40 0.46 -28.77 1.36
N LYS A 41 0.81 -27.68 0.66
CA LYS A 41 1.94 -26.83 1.02
C LYS A 41 1.72 -26.04 2.30
N ALA A 42 0.52 -25.52 2.51
CA ALA A 42 0.15 -24.80 3.73
C ALA A 42 0.26 -25.71 4.96
N LEU A 43 -0.14 -26.98 4.87
CA LEU A 43 0.04 -27.95 5.95
C LEU A 43 1.53 -28.29 6.20
N LYS A 44 2.34 -28.34 5.15
CA LYS A 44 3.78 -28.61 5.25
C LYS A 44 4.53 -27.48 5.94
N PHE A 45 4.23 -26.24 5.58
CA PHE A 45 4.91 -25.03 6.08
C PHE A 45 4.10 -24.28 7.16
N HIS A 46 3.09 -24.92 7.76
CA HIS A 46 2.26 -24.28 8.78
C HIS A 46 3.11 -23.89 10.00
N PRO A 47 2.95 -22.67 10.57
CA PRO A 47 3.74 -22.23 11.71
C PRO A 47 3.53 -23.10 12.97
N ASP A 48 2.35 -23.69 13.14
CA ASP A 48 2.07 -24.64 14.24
C ASP A 48 2.93 -25.90 14.18
N LYS A 49 3.20 -26.40 12.97
CA LYS A 49 4.03 -27.61 12.77
C LYS A 49 5.52 -27.31 12.72
N ASN A 50 5.88 -26.07 12.39
CA ASN A 50 7.26 -25.61 12.27
C ASN A 50 7.52 -24.42 13.21
N PRO A 51 7.36 -24.59 14.53
CA PRO A 51 7.59 -23.50 15.47
C PRO A 51 9.06 -23.08 15.45
N GLY A 52 9.31 -21.79 15.23
CA GLY A 52 10.65 -21.21 15.29
C GLY A 52 11.49 -21.35 14.01
N ASP A 53 10.93 -21.86 12.91
CA ASP A 53 11.61 -21.86 11.61
C ASP A 53 11.25 -20.60 10.79
N PRO A 54 12.18 -19.63 10.65
CA PRO A 54 11.93 -18.43 9.87
C PRO A 54 11.81 -18.71 8.37
N GLU A 55 12.45 -19.77 7.85
CA GLU A 55 12.36 -20.12 6.44
C GLU A 55 10.99 -20.71 6.10
N ALA A 56 10.43 -21.54 6.99
CA ALA A 56 9.05 -22.01 6.84
C ALA A 56 8.05 -20.85 6.83
N ALA A 57 8.22 -19.86 7.70
CA ALA A 57 7.37 -18.66 7.72
C ALA A 57 7.46 -17.85 6.41
N ARG A 58 8.67 -17.66 5.87
CA ARG A 58 8.88 -16.96 4.59
C ARG A 58 8.26 -17.73 3.43
N GLN A 59 8.44 -19.05 3.37
CA GLN A 59 7.82 -19.87 2.35
C GLN A 59 6.29 -19.86 2.45
N PHE A 60 5.74 -19.94 3.66
CA PHE A 60 4.31 -19.86 3.88
C PHE A 60 3.73 -18.54 3.37
N GLN A 61 4.40 -17.42 3.64
CA GLN A 61 4.00 -16.12 3.08
C GLN A 61 4.02 -16.12 1.55
N SER A 62 5.08 -16.62 0.92
CA SER A 62 5.15 -16.73 -0.55
C SER A 62 4.06 -17.62 -1.14
N ILE A 63 3.71 -18.72 -0.46
CA ILE A 63 2.64 -19.65 -0.86
C ILE A 63 1.27 -18.96 -0.77
N GLN A 64 1.02 -18.18 0.29
CA GLN A 64 -0.22 -17.42 0.44
C GLN A 64 -0.36 -16.36 -0.66
N GLU A 65 0.71 -15.60 -0.90
CA GLU A 65 0.74 -14.59 -1.97
C GLU A 65 0.46 -15.22 -3.34
N ALA A 66 1.14 -16.35 -3.65
CA ALA A 66 0.92 -17.08 -4.90
C ALA A 66 -0.55 -17.51 -5.07
N ARG A 67 -1.16 -18.06 -4.01
CA ARG A 67 -2.57 -18.46 -4.04
C ARG A 67 -3.48 -17.28 -4.32
N ASP A 68 -3.30 -16.17 -3.61
CA ASP A 68 -4.19 -15.01 -3.70
C ASP A 68 -4.09 -14.32 -5.06
N VAL A 69 -2.95 -14.42 -5.75
CA VAL A 69 -2.76 -13.91 -7.11
C VAL A 69 -3.36 -14.86 -8.15
N LEU A 70 -3.10 -16.16 -8.03
CA LEU A 70 -3.49 -17.14 -9.05
C LEU A 70 -4.98 -17.52 -8.99
N LEU A 71 -5.57 -17.52 -7.80
CA LEU A 71 -6.99 -17.86 -7.62
C LEU A 71 -7.93 -16.76 -8.10
N ASN A 72 -7.49 -15.49 -8.09
CA ASN A 72 -8.31 -14.39 -8.59
C ASN A 72 -8.02 -14.17 -10.09
N PRO A 73 -9.03 -14.34 -10.98
CA PRO A 73 -8.81 -14.26 -12.42
C PRO A 73 -8.30 -12.88 -12.89
N GLU A 74 -8.66 -11.80 -12.20
CA GLU A 74 -8.15 -10.47 -12.53
C GLU A 74 -6.68 -10.29 -12.14
N LYS A 75 -6.29 -10.81 -10.97
CA LYS A 75 -4.90 -10.76 -10.49
C LYS A 75 -4.01 -11.67 -11.32
N ARG A 76 -4.48 -12.88 -11.68
CA ARG A 76 -3.78 -13.81 -12.58
C ARG A 76 -3.50 -13.15 -13.93
N LYS A 77 -4.50 -12.51 -14.54
CA LYS A 77 -4.30 -11.74 -15.79
C LYS A 77 -3.26 -10.64 -15.66
N LYS A 78 -3.23 -9.91 -14.54
CA LYS A 78 -2.21 -8.87 -14.30
C LYS A 78 -0.82 -9.48 -14.13
N TYR A 79 -0.74 -10.61 -13.43
CA TYR A 79 0.51 -11.35 -13.23
C TYR A 79 1.07 -11.87 -14.55
N ASP A 80 0.23 -12.48 -15.39
CA ASP A 80 0.66 -12.98 -16.70
C ASP A 80 1.14 -11.84 -17.62
N LYS A 81 0.50 -10.67 -17.55
CA LYS A 81 0.97 -9.46 -18.26
C LYS A 81 2.33 -8.97 -17.77
N TRP A 82 2.52 -8.91 -16.46
CA TRP A 82 3.79 -8.53 -15.83
C TRP A 82 4.91 -9.53 -16.16
N LYS A 83 4.61 -10.83 -16.17
CA LYS A 83 5.56 -11.89 -16.55
C LYS A 83 6.00 -11.74 -18.00
N LYS A 84 5.07 -11.43 -18.91
CA LYS A 84 5.35 -11.20 -20.33
C LYS A 84 6.11 -9.90 -20.62
N SER A 85 5.95 -8.87 -19.77
CA SER A 85 6.61 -7.57 -20.01
C SER A 85 8.09 -7.55 -19.61
N GLY A 86 8.59 -8.55 -18.88
CA GLY A 86 10.01 -8.66 -18.53
C GLY A 86 10.52 -7.52 -17.64
N LEU A 87 9.63 -6.89 -16.87
CA LEU A 87 9.97 -5.76 -16.00
C LEU A 87 10.84 -6.23 -14.83
N SER A 88 11.89 -5.48 -14.50
CA SER A 88 12.82 -5.78 -13.40
C SER A 88 12.29 -5.38 -12.01
N MET A 89 10.98 -5.28 -11.82
CA MET A 89 10.35 -4.92 -10.54
C MET A 89 9.46 -6.05 -10.03
N SER A 90 9.26 -6.13 -8.72
CA SER A 90 8.38 -7.14 -8.12
C SER A 90 6.93 -6.97 -8.56
N PHE A 91 6.18 -8.08 -8.60
CA PHE A 91 4.76 -8.05 -8.96
C PHE A 91 3.95 -7.16 -7.98
N GLN A 92 4.26 -7.20 -6.69
CA GLN A 92 3.65 -6.33 -5.67
C GLN A 92 3.83 -4.84 -6.04
N GLN A 93 5.06 -4.44 -6.43
CA GLN A 93 5.36 -3.09 -6.88
C GLN A 93 4.52 -2.74 -8.12
N TYR A 94 4.44 -3.64 -9.09
CA TYR A 94 3.64 -3.45 -10.31
C TYR A 94 2.15 -3.23 -10.03
N VAL A 95 1.56 -4.00 -9.10
CA VAL A 95 0.15 -3.83 -8.72
C VAL A 95 -0.06 -2.48 -8.01
N ASN A 96 0.86 -2.10 -7.11
CA ASN A 96 0.74 -0.86 -6.36
C ASN A 96 0.85 0.39 -7.25
N LEU A 97 1.68 0.37 -8.29
CA LEU A 97 1.79 1.49 -9.24
C LEU A 97 0.46 1.85 -9.91
N ASN A 98 -0.42 0.87 -10.17
CA ASN A 98 -1.74 1.11 -10.75
C ASN A 98 -2.79 1.61 -9.73
N VAL A 99 -2.58 1.33 -8.43
CA VAL A 99 -3.47 1.76 -7.34
C VAL A 99 -3.08 3.15 -6.81
N THR A 100 -1.85 3.59 -7.09
CA THR A 100 -1.33 4.88 -6.63
C THR A 100 -1.76 6.00 -7.58
N SER A 101 -3.06 6.17 -7.78
CA SER A 101 -3.59 7.47 -8.17
C SER A 101 -3.19 8.43 -7.05
N LEU A 102 -2.39 9.46 -7.37
CA LEU A 102 -1.92 10.47 -6.44
C LEU A 102 -3.13 11.27 -5.91
N HIS A 103 -3.94 10.69 -5.03
CA HIS A 103 -5.14 11.32 -4.49
C HIS A 103 -4.83 12.39 -3.42
N TRP A 104 -3.54 12.60 -3.09
CA TRP A 104 -3.06 13.78 -2.36
C TRP A 104 -2.47 14.88 -3.28
N VAL A 105 -2.38 14.65 -4.60
CA VAL A 105 -1.93 15.64 -5.62
C VAL A 105 -3.10 16.20 -6.44
N THR A 106 -4.33 16.04 -5.98
CA THR A 106 -5.41 16.94 -6.40
C THR A 106 -5.94 17.63 -5.18
N LYS A 107 -5.47 18.86 -4.94
CA LYS A 107 -6.26 19.83 -4.18
C LYS A 107 -7.58 19.89 -4.94
N LYS A 108 -8.64 19.26 -4.42
CA LYS A 108 -9.98 19.55 -4.91
C LYS A 108 -10.17 21.01 -4.51
N THR A 109 -9.93 21.92 -5.45
CA THR A 109 -10.26 23.32 -5.30
C THR A 109 -11.73 23.29 -4.92
N LYS A 110 -12.02 23.49 -3.63
CA LYS A 110 -13.33 24.00 -3.28
C LYS A 110 -13.33 25.32 -4.02
N GLU A 111 -14.03 25.39 -5.15
CA GLU A 111 -14.28 26.68 -5.77
C GLU A 111 -14.78 27.56 -4.63
N PRO A 112 -14.08 28.65 -4.29
CA PRO A 112 -14.64 29.58 -3.32
C PRO A 112 -15.99 29.95 -3.91
N MET A 113 -17.07 29.61 -3.20
CA MET A 113 -18.43 29.90 -3.64
C MET A 113 -18.56 31.41 -3.81
N LEU A 114 -18.20 31.89 -5.00
CA LEU A 114 -18.37 33.27 -5.42
C LEU A 114 -19.79 33.34 -5.97
N MET A 115 -20.75 33.38 -5.06
CA MET A 115 -22.14 33.68 -5.41
C MET A 115 -22.30 35.20 -5.44
N ASP A 116 -22.45 35.66 -6.68
CA ASP A 116 -22.95 36.91 -7.20
C ASP A 116 -23.02 38.15 -6.31
N ARG A 117 -22.27 39.15 -6.78
CA ARG A 117 -22.28 40.54 -6.35
C ARG A 117 -23.49 41.24 -6.95
N SER A 118 -24.63 41.20 -6.26
CA SER A 118 -25.71 42.17 -6.48
C SER A 118 -26.47 42.37 -5.17
N HIS A 119 -27.03 43.57 -4.98
CA HIS A 119 -27.73 44.13 -3.80
C HIS A 119 -26.90 45.15 -3.00
N GLN A 120 -27.29 46.39 -3.26
CA GLN A 120 -26.72 47.68 -2.93
C GLN A 120 -27.03 48.06 -1.48
N ALA A 121 -26.02 48.35 -0.67
CA ALA A 121 -26.21 48.90 0.68
C ALA A 121 -26.52 50.41 0.60
N PRO A 122 -27.53 50.93 1.33
CA PRO A 122 -27.70 52.37 1.50
C PRO A 122 -26.85 52.91 2.65
N MET A 123 -26.33 54.12 2.41
CA MET A 123 -25.60 54.99 3.32
C MET A 123 -26.35 55.31 4.61
N GLN A 124 -25.65 55.27 5.75
CA GLN A 124 -25.95 56.11 6.92
C GLN A 124 -24.67 56.71 7.49
N THR A 125 -24.77 57.99 7.85
CA THR A 125 -23.71 58.96 8.11
C THR A 125 -23.21 58.95 9.56
N ARG A 126 -21.88 59.05 9.70
CA ARG A 126 -21.11 60.02 10.54
C ARG A 126 -21.46 60.15 12.04
N VAL A 127 -20.54 59.82 12.96
CA VAL A 127 -19.66 60.75 13.71
C VAL A 127 -18.68 60.00 14.66
N ASP A 128 -17.46 60.52 14.67
CA ASP A 128 -16.41 60.61 15.70
C ASP A 128 -15.93 59.45 16.60
N GLU A 129 -14.61 59.23 16.47
CA GLU A 129 -13.61 59.20 17.54
C GLU A 129 -13.69 58.08 18.57
N SER A 130 -12.81 57.09 18.42
CA SER A 130 -11.89 56.64 19.48
C SER A 130 -10.93 55.57 18.94
N SER A 131 -9.65 55.79 19.22
CA SER A 131 -8.52 54.98 18.83
C SER A 131 -8.52 53.58 19.48
N ASP A 132 -7.68 52.70 18.93
CA ASP A 132 -7.13 51.52 19.62
C ASP A 132 -8.05 50.31 19.84
N VAL A 133 -8.33 49.55 18.77
CA VAL A 133 -8.74 48.13 18.90
C VAL A 133 -8.00 47.20 17.92
N LEU A 134 -6.77 47.55 17.55
CA LEU A 134 -5.88 46.73 16.70
C LEU A 134 -4.63 46.25 17.44
N SER A 135 -4.75 46.04 18.75
CA SER A 135 -3.62 45.71 19.64
C SER A 135 -3.90 44.58 20.62
N ASN A 136 -4.71 43.56 20.25
CA ASN A 136 -4.94 42.41 21.15
C ASN A 136 -4.79 41.01 20.51
N TRP A 137 -4.13 40.89 19.35
CA TRP A 137 -3.68 39.58 18.84
C TRP A 137 -2.16 39.36 19.01
N ARG A 138 -1.52 40.19 19.86
CA ARG A 138 -0.08 40.16 20.15
C ARG A 138 0.21 40.07 21.65
N ARG A 139 -0.10 38.93 22.25
CA ARG A 139 0.52 38.30 23.44
C ARG A 139 -0.27 37.03 23.78
N LYS A 140 0.26 35.88 24.16
CA LYS A 140 1.61 35.27 24.15
C LYS A 140 1.35 33.87 24.71
N GLU A 141 1.49 32.82 23.90
CA GLU A 141 1.77 31.48 24.42
C GLU A 141 3.06 31.06 23.70
N PRO A 142 4.20 31.00 24.40
CA PRO A 142 5.46 30.66 23.78
C PRO A 142 5.33 29.22 23.28
N ALA A 143 5.43 29.01 21.96
CA ALA A 143 5.38 27.68 21.34
C ALA A 143 6.33 26.67 22.03
N ASP A 144 7.35 27.17 22.73
CA ASP A 144 8.30 26.38 23.51
C ASP A 144 7.70 25.66 24.73
N GLU A 145 6.62 26.16 25.35
CA GLU A 145 6.05 25.52 26.54
C GLU A 145 5.25 24.27 26.18
N LEU A 146 4.47 24.33 25.10
CA LEU A 146 3.77 23.16 24.55
C LEU A 146 4.75 22.11 24.06
N LEU A 147 5.79 22.51 23.31
CA LEU A 147 6.84 21.57 22.89
C LEU A 147 7.58 20.95 24.08
N ARG A 148 7.77 21.69 25.18
CA ARG A 148 8.41 21.15 26.40
C ARG A 148 7.51 20.15 27.13
N LYS A 149 6.21 20.44 27.28
CA LYS A 149 5.22 19.50 27.86
C LYS A 149 5.14 18.21 27.05
N PHE A 150 5.18 18.31 25.71
CA PHE A 150 5.25 17.16 24.82
C PHE A 150 6.54 16.34 25.00
N ARG A 151 7.69 17.00 25.15
CA ARG A 151 8.97 16.32 25.29
C ARG A 151 9.15 15.63 26.65
N ASN A 152 8.55 16.19 27.70
CA ASN A 152 8.66 15.67 29.06
C ASN A 152 7.48 14.75 29.45
N TYR A 153 6.51 14.53 28.57
CA TYR A 153 5.27 13.79 28.84
C TYR A 153 4.51 14.31 30.08
N GLU A 154 4.44 15.63 30.22
CA GLU A 154 3.71 16.31 31.29
C GLU A 154 2.36 16.87 30.79
N ILE A 155 1.72 16.17 29.84
CA ILE A 155 0.42 16.56 29.25
C ILE A 155 -0.72 16.13 30.17
#